data_AF-A0A539DJ72-F1
#
_entry.id   AF-A0A539DJ72-F1
#
_cell.length_a   1.000
_cell.length_b   1.000
_cell.length_c   1.000
_cell.angle_alpha   90.00
_cell.angle_beta   90.00
_cell.angle_gamma   90.00
#
_symmetry.space_group_name_H-M   'P 1'
#
loop_
_entity.id
_entity.type
_entity.pdbx_description
1 polymer ?
#
loop_
_entity_poly.entity_id
_entity_poly.type
_entity_poly.pdbx_seq_one_letter_code
_entity_poly.pdbx_strand_id
1 'polypeptide(L)' 'MSAPPVLPEDAQKSLALDLLLNAWDAALAQGVAPELLASTAVFAALTDMVDMHGADAVAAFCEDLPARVRAGEFTMCED' A
#
# COMPACT_ATOMS: atom_id res chain seq x y z
N MET A 1 13.52 26.64 1.52
CA MET A 1 12.07 26.39 1.33
C MET A 1 11.54 25.84 2.64
N SER A 2 10.49 26.44 3.21
CA SER A 2 9.86 25.84 4.41
C SER A 2 9.18 24.52 4.04
N ALA A 3 9.23 23.55 4.95
CA ALA A 3 8.48 22.32 4.80
C ALA A 3 6.98 22.63 4.70
N PRO A 4 6.21 21.89 3.88
CA PRO A 4 4.78 22.06 3.82
C PRO A 4 4.12 21.78 5.18
N PRO A 5 2.99 22.42 5.49
CA PRO A 5 2.24 22.15 6.72
C PRO A 5 1.77 20.69 6.75
N VAL A 6 1.76 20.08 7.94
CA VAL A 6 1.21 18.74 8.16
C VAL A 6 -0.30 18.78 7.94
N LEU A 7 -0.81 17.91 7.09
CA LEU A 7 -2.24 17.81 6.78
C LEU A 7 -3.00 17.09 7.90
N PRO A 8 -4.33 17.29 8.04
CA PRO A 8 -5.18 16.42 8.86
C PRO A 8 -5.08 14.95 8.44
N GLU A 9 -5.26 13.99 9.36
CA GLU A 9 -5.07 12.56 9.11
C GLU A 9 -5.89 12.04 7.90
N ASP A 10 -7.18 12.37 7.82
CA ASP A 10 -8.02 11.94 6.69
C ASP A 10 -7.54 12.55 5.36
N ALA A 11 -7.06 13.80 5.38
CA ALA A 11 -6.48 14.43 4.20
C ALA A 11 -5.14 13.79 3.80
N GLN A 12 -4.34 13.33 4.77
CA GLN A 12 -3.13 12.54 4.49
C GLN A 12 -3.48 11.20 3.84
N LYS A 13 -4.48 10.48 4.39
CA LYS A 13 -4.94 9.20 3.84
C LYS A 13 -5.43 9.34 2.41
N SER A 14 -6.32 10.29 2.14
CA SER A 14 -6.84 10.53 0.78
C SER A 14 -5.72 10.93 -0.19
N LEU A 15 -4.85 11.86 0.21
CA LEU A 15 -3.73 12.27 -0.65
C LEU A 15 -2.76 11.12 -0.94
N ALA A 16 -2.44 10.29 0.06
CA ALA A 16 -1.56 9.14 -0.12
C ALA A 16 -2.16 8.13 -1.09
N LEU A 17 -3.46 7.84 -0.96
CA LEU A 17 -4.17 6.95 -1.88
C LEU A 17 -4.17 7.50 -3.30
N ASP A 18 -4.51 8.78 -3.49
CA ASP A 18 -4.51 9.40 -4.82
C ASP A 18 -3.13 9.35 -5.48
N LEU A 19 -2.07 9.63 -4.72
CA LEU A 19 -0.70 9.55 -5.24
C LEU A 19 -0.30 8.13 -5.63
N LEU A 20 -0.67 7.14 -4.83
CA LEU A 20 -0.41 5.73 -5.13
C LEU A 20 -1.17 5.28 -6.38
N LEU A 21 -2.45 5.63 -6.53
CA LEU A 21 -3.25 5.30 -7.71
C LEU A 21 -2.69 5.96 -8.98
N ASN A 22 -2.30 7.23 -8.90
CA ASN A 22 -1.66 7.92 -10.03
C ASN A 22 -0.33 7.26 -10.43
N ALA A 23 0.50 6.87 -9.45
CA ALA A 23 1.74 6.15 -9.72
C ALA A 23 1.47 4.76 -10.33
N TRP A 24 0.38 4.11 -9.90
CA TRP A 24 -0.08 2.84 -10.43
C TRP A 24 -0.43 2.95 -11.92
N ASP A 25 -1.29 3.92 -12.27
CA ASP A 25 -1.69 4.18 -13.66
C ASP A 25 -0.49 4.52 -14.54
N ALA A 26 0.45 5.33 -14.03
CA ALA A 26 1.67 5.68 -14.75
C ALA A 26 2.58 4.48 -15.02
N ALA A 27 2.63 3.50 -14.11
CA ALA A 27 3.39 2.27 -14.30
C ALA A 27 2.73 1.36 -15.36
N LEU A 28 1.40 1.22 -15.31
CA LEU A 28 0.65 0.46 -16.31
C LEU A 28 0.81 1.06 -17.72
N ALA A 29 0.74 2.38 -17.84
CA ALA A 29 0.95 3.10 -19.11
C ALA A 29 2.34 2.89 -19.72
N GLN A 30 3.34 2.56 -18.90
CA GLN A 30 4.71 2.23 -19.33
C GLN A 30 4.91 0.74 -19.64
N GLY A 31 3.86 -0.07 -19.56
CA GLY A 31 3.88 -1.49 -19.90
C GLY A 31 4.29 -2.42 -18.75
N VAL A 32 4.27 -1.93 -17.50
CA VAL A 32 4.47 -2.80 -16.33
C VAL A 32 3.26 -3.72 -16.17
N ALA A 33 3.50 -5.02 -16.03
CA ALA A 33 2.42 -5.98 -15.80
C ALA A 33 1.74 -5.73 -14.43
N PRO A 34 0.38 -5.74 -14.35
CA PRO A 34 -0.34 -5.45 -13.12
C PRO A 34 0.06 -6.34 -11.93
N GLU A 35 0.26 -7.64 -12.17
CA GLU A 35 0.66 -8.61 -11.14
C GLU A 35 2.08 -8.33 -10.60
N LEU A 36 3.00 -7.93 -11.49
CA LEU A 36 4.35 -7.55 -11.10
C LEU A 36 4.35 -6.25 -10.30
N LEU A 37 3.53 -5.27 -10.70
CA LEU A 37 3.38 -4.02 -9.98
C LEU A 37 2.82 -4.25 -8.56
N ALA A 38 1.78 -5.09 -8.44
CA ALA A 38 1.19 -5.42 -7.16
C ALA A 38 2.17 -6.12 -6.21
N SER A 39 2.88 -7.14 -6.68
CA SER A 39 3.89 -7.83 -5.86
C SER A 39 5.04 -6.90 -5.45
N THR A 40 5.47 -6.00 -6.34
CA THR A 40 6.49 -4.98 -6.03
C THR A 40 6.01 -3.99 -4.98
N ALA A 41 4.74 -3.56 -5.05
CA ALA A 41 4.15 -2.67 -4.06
C ALA A 41 4.08 -3.32 -2.67
N VAL A 42 3.69 -4.60 -2.59
CA VAL A 42 3.72 -5.37 -1.33
C VAL A 42 5.15 -5.46 -0.79
N PHE A 43 6.13 -5.77 -1.62
CA PHE A 43 7.53 -5.80 -1.22
C PHE A 43 8.01 -4.46 -0.65
N ALA A 44 7.71 -3.35 -1.34
CA ALA A 44 8.09 -2.02 -0.92
C ALA A 44 7.43 -1.65 0.43
N ALA A 45 6.13 -1.90 0.58
CA ALA A 45 5.40 -1.64 1.82
C ALA A 45 5.95 -2.44 3.01
N LEU A 46 6.18 -3.74 2.83
CA LEU A 46 6.73 -4.58 3.90
C LEU A 46 8.16 -4.19 4.26
N THR A 47 8.99 -3.78 3.28
CA THR A 47 10.35 -3.31 3.54
C THR A 47 10.33 -2.07 4.43
N ASP A 48 9.50 -1.07 4.11
CA ASP A 48 9.37 0.16 4.91
C ASP A 48 8.85 -0.12 6.33
N MET A 49 7.86 -1.01 6.45
CA MET A 49 7.35 -1.45 7.75
C MET A 49 8.42 -2.16 8.59
N VAL A 50 9.28 -2.99 7.97
CA VAL A 50 10.37 -3.68 8.66
C VAL A 50 11.43 -2.68 9.13
N ASP A 51 11.75 -1.68 8.31
CA ASP A 51 12.68 -0.62 8.69
C ASP A 51 12.14 0.22 9.86
N MET A 52 10.82 0.45 9.92
CA MET A 52 10.19 1.25 10.97
C MET A 52 9.92 0.46 12.27
N HIS A 53 9.58 -0.82 12.17
CA HIS A 53 9.03 -1.61 13.29
C HIS A 53 9.80 -2.89 13.61
N GLY A 54 10.72 -3.33 12.74
CA GLY A 54 11.47 -4.57 12.88
C GLY A 54 10.75 -5.80 12.31
N ALA A 55 11.54 -6.80 11.91
CA ALA A 55 11.05 -7.98 11.20
C ALA A 55 10.02 -8.80 11.98
N ASP A 56 10.22 -9.03 13.27
CA ASP A 56 9.32 -9.85 14.09
C ASP A 56 7.94 -9.21 14.24
N ALA A 57 7.87 -7.88 14.38
CA ALA A 57 6.60 -7.15 14.48
C ALA A 57 5.80 -7.22 13.19
N VAL A 58 6.48 -7.09 12.03
CA VAL A 58 5.84 -7.19 10.71
C VAL A 58 5.43 -8.63 10.40
N ALA A 59 6.23 -9.62 10.80
CA ALA A 59 5.87 -11.02 10.66
C ALA A 59 4.56 -11.34 11.41
N ALA A 60 4.43 -10.90 12.66
CA ALA A 60 3.20 -11.05 13.45
C ALA A 60 2.00 -10.34 12.80
N PHE A 61 2.19 -9.13 12.27
CA PHE A 61 1.14 -8.43 11.50
C PHE A 61 0.68 -9.23 10.26
N CYS A 62 1.62 -9.89 9.57
CA CYS A 62 1.31 -10.67 8.37
C CYS A 62 0.58 -11.98 8.65
N GLU A 63 0.61 -12.52 9.87
CA GLU A 63 -0.06 -13.79 10.23
C GLU A 63 -1.58 -13.75 9.99
N ASP A 64 -2.20 -12.58 10.16
CA ASP A 64 -3.64 -12.39 10.00
C ASP A 64 -4.07 -12.10 8.55
N LEU A 65 -3.15 -11.69 7.67
CA LEU A 65 -3.47 -11.32 6.29
C LEU A 65 -4.17 -12.43 5.50
N PRO A 66 -3.74 -13.71 5.57
CA PRO A 66 -4.43 -14.79 4.86
C PRO A 66 -5.87 -14.99 5.32
N ALA A 67 -6.20 -14.70 6.57
CA ALA A 67 -7.58 -14.78 7.07
C ALA A 67 -8.43 -13.64 6.50
N ARG A 68 -7.88 -12.42 6.53
CA ARG A 68 -8.50 -11.21 5.97
C ARG A 68 -8.80 -11.31 4.47
N VAL A 69 -7.84 -11.82 3.69
CA VAL A 69 -8.03 -12.11 2.25
C VAL A 69 -9.19 -13.08 2.03
N ARG A 70 -9.26 -14.18 2.79
CA ARG A 70 -10.35 -15.17 2.66
C ARG A 70 -11.70 -14.64 3.12
N ALA A 71 -11.71 -13.67 4.04
CA ALA A 71 -12.91 -12.96 4.45
C ALA A 71 -13.40 -11.94 3.40
N GLY A 72 -12.65 -11.74 2.31
CA GLY A 72 -13.02 -10.85 1.21
C GLY A 72 -12.69 -9.37 1.47
N GLU A 73 -11.88 -9.05 2.48
CA GLU A 73 -11.59 -7.66 2.87
C GLU A 73 -10.92 -6.84 1.76
N PHE A 74 -10.21 -7.51 0.84
CA PHE A 74 -9.53 -6.89 -0.29
C PHE A 74 -10.21 -7.14 -1.63
N THR A 75 -11.40 -7.74 -1.62
CA THR A 75 -12.21 -7.92 -2.82
C THR A 75 -13.13 -6.71 -2.93
N MET A 76 -13.09 -6.00 -4.06
CA MET A 76 -14.13 -5.03 -4.36
C MET A 76 -15.43 -5.81 -4.58
N CYS A 77 -16.41 -5.66 -3.70
CA CYS A 77 -17.78 -6.06 -4.05
C CYS A 77 -18.23 -5.15 -5.19
N GLU A 78 -18.33 -5.69 -6.38
CA GLU A 78 -19.16 -5.11 -7.43
C GLU A 78 -20.61 -5.52 -7.10
N ASP A 79 -21.43 -4.55 -6.68
CA ASP A 79 -22.90 -4.68 -6.65
C ASP A 79 -23.48 -4.41 -8.06
#